data_AF-A0A6A4FPL8-F1
#
_entry.id   AF-A0A6A4FPL8-F1
#
_cell.length_a   1.000
_cell.length_b   1.000
_cell.length_c   1.000
_cell.angle_alpha   90.00
_cell.angle_beta   90.00
_cell.angle_gamma   90.00
#
_symmetry.space_group_name_H-M   'P 1'
#
loop_
_entity.id
_entity.type
_entity.pdbx_description
1 polymer ?
#
loop_
_entity_poly.entity_id
_entity_poly.type
_entity_poly.pdbx_seq_one_letter_code
_entity_poly.pdbx_strand_id
1 'polypeptide(L)'
;MVQRWVVALLLLAWASGAVAITRNERGALKLLYWATHGQRWAAQWDIQNEHGDPCLDSWYGIVCDRNGRIRSIRLANNNLVGVLPPEFPRKDLSGLQEL
;
A
#
# COMPACT_ATOMS: atom_id res chain seq x y z
N MET A 1 37.33 27.46 31.98
CA MET A 1 35.86 27.37 31.94
C MET A 1 35.42 27.92 30.58
N VAL A 2 35.24 27.05 29.58
CA VAL A 2 35.04 27.46 28.17
C VAL A 2 33.54 27.42 27.86
N GLN A 3 32.99 28.57 27.50
CA GLN A 3 31.56 28.79 27.29
C GLN A 3 31.15 28.16 25.95
N ARG A 4 30.50 26.99 26.01
CA ARG A 4 29.97 26.26 24.84
C ARG A 4 28.53 26.70 24.57
N TRP A 5 28.35 27.85 23.93
CA TRP A 5 27.04 28.31 23.45
C TRP A 5 27.14 28.95 22.07
N VAL A 6 27.66 28.20 21.09
CA VAL A 6 27.44 28.40 19.65
C VAL A 6 27.59 26.97 19.09
N VAL A 7 26.54 26.25 18.70
CA VAL A 7 25.83 26.38 17.43
C VAL A 7 24.42 25.83 17.63
N ALA A 8 23.45 26.73 17.68
CA ALA A 8 22.08 26.43 17.30
C ALA A 8 22.00 26.57 15.77
N LEU A 9 22.05 25.46 15.03
CA LEU A 9 21.67 25.42 13.62
C LEU A 9 20.79 24.19 13.39
N LEU A 10 19.48 24.48 13.44
CA LEU A 10 18.38 23.86 12.71
C LEU A 10 18.77 22.62 11.87
N LEU A 11 18.72 21.45 12.49
CA LEU A 11 18.35 20.25 11.75
C LEU A 11 16.84 20.33 11.57
N LEU A 12 16.38 21.04 10.54
CA LEU A 12 15.09 20.73 9.94
C LEU A 12 15.22 19.27 9.50
N ALA A 13 14.76 18.37 10.36
CA ALA A 13 14.55 17.00 9.98
C ALA A 13 13.61 17.07 8.77
N TRP A 14 14.16 16.81 7.59
CA TRP A 14 13.34 16.64 6.41
C TRP A 14 12.62 15.31 6.66
N ALA A 15 11.50 15.39 7.36
CA ALA A 15 10.64 14.25 7.61
C ALA A 15 10.19 13.77 6.24
N SER A 16 10.89 12.77 5.72
CA SER A 16 10.45 12.03 4.57
C SER A 16 9.25 11.25 5.08
N GLY A 17 8.07 11.84 4.92
CA GLY A 17 6.81 11.18 5.21
C GLY A 17 6.62 10.08 4.19
N ALA A 18 7.16 8.89 4.45
CA ALA A 18 6.64 7.70 3.81
C ALA A 18 5.16 7.61 4.21
N VAL A 19 4.24 7.71 3.25
CA VAL A 19 2.82 7.49 3.53
C VAL A 19 2.68 5.99 3.71
N ALA A 20 2.36 5.59 4.93
CA ALA A 20 2.00 4.21 5.22
C ALA A 20 0.64 3.89 4.58
N ILE A 21 0.49 2.65 4.09
CA ILE A 21 -0.80 2.14 3.63
C ILE A 21 -1.87 2.32 4.72
N THR A 22 -3.02 2.90 4.38
CA THR A 22 -4.09 3.12 5.36
C THR A 22 -4.84 1.82 5.66
N ARG A 23 -5.54 1.77 6.82
CA ARG A 23 -6.41 0.64 7.15
C ARG A 23 -7.50 0.41 6.10
N ASN A 24 -8.03 1.48 5.51
CA ASN A 24 -9.08 1.41 4.50
C ASN A 24 -8.53 0.84 3.18
N GLU A 25 -7.36 1.31 2.72
CA GLU A 25 -6.69 0.73 1.54
C GLU A 25 -6.39 -0.75 1.74
N ARG A 26 -5.84 -1.13 2.90
CA ARG A 26 -5.60 -2.55 3.23
C ARG A 26 -6.89 -3.36 3.23
N GLY A 27 -7.99 -2.79 3.74
CA GLY A 27 -9.32 -3.41 3.71
C GLY A 27 -9.81 -3.67 2.28
N ALA A 28 -9.67 -2.68 1.39
CA ALA A 28 -10.02 -2.81 -0.01
C ALA A 28 -9.22 -3.92 -0.72
N LEU A 29 -7.90 -4.00 -0.47
CA LEU A 29 -7.06 -5.06 -1.04
C LEU A 29 -7.44 -6.45 -0.49
N LYS A 30 -7.75 -6.56 0.81
CA LYS A 30 -8.26 -7.82 1.39
C LYS A 30 -9.59 -8.23 0.77
N LEU A 31 -10.49 -7.28 0.52
CA LEU A 31 -11.76 -7.58 -0.15
C LEU A 31 -11.53 -8.08 -1.57
N LEU A 32 -10.66 -7.42 -2.34
CA LEU A 32 -10.26 -7.88 -3.69
C LEU A 32 -9.70 -9.31 -3.64
N TYR A 33 -8.80 -9.58 -2.71
CA TYR A 33 -8.22 -10.90 -2.50
C TYR A 33 -9.31 -11.96 -2.25
N TRP A 34 -10.19 -11.74 -1.27
CA TRP A 34 -11.21 -12.72 -0.91
C TRP A 34 -12.29 -12.88 -1.99
N ALA A 35 -12.76 -11.78 -2.58
CA ALA A 35 -13.81 -11.79 -3.61
C ALA A 35 -13.36 -12.48 -4.92
N THR A 36 -12.05 -12.59 -5.15
CA THR A 36 -11.50 -13.19 -6.37
C THR A 36 -10.69 -14.47 -6.10
N HIS A 37 -10.96 -15.14 -4.97
CA HIS A 37 -10.33 -16.40 -4.56
C HIS A 37 -8.80 -16.33 -4.51
N GLY A 38 -8.26 -15.33 -3.81
CA GLY A 38 -6.83 -15.02 -3.65
C GLY A 38 -5.91 -16.20 -3.31
N GLN A 39 -6.42 -17.18 -2.58
CA GLN A 39 -5.73 -18.42 -2.26
C GLN A 39 -5.43 -19.31 -3.48
N ARG A 40 -6.00 -18.99 -4.65
CA ARG A 40 -5.77 -19.67 -5.93
C ARG A 40 -5.03 -18.81 -6.95
N TRP A 41 -4.67 -17.57 -6.59
CA TRP A 41 -3.86 -16.73 -7.45
C TRP A 41 -2.49 -17.37 -7.70
N ALA A 42 -1.92 -17.14 -8.89
CA ALA A 42 -0.60 -17.65 -9.23
C ALA A 42 0.50 -16.97 -8.40
N ALA A 43 0.38 -15.66 -8.22
CA ALA A 43 1.17 -14.83 -7.31
C ALA A 43 0.24 -14.27 -6.23
N GLN A 44 0.41 -14.78 -5.01
CA GLN A 44 -0.45 -14.47 -3.87
C GLN A 44 0.08 -13.29 -3.08
N TRP A 45 -0.82 -12.49 -2.52
CA TRP A 45 -0.47 -11.49 -1.52
C TRP A 45 -0.45 -12.11 -0.13
N ASP A 46 0.52 -11.72 0.69
CA ASP A 46 0.55 -12.08 2.11
C ASP A 46 -0.40 -11.18 2.91
N ILE A 47 -1.70 -11.42 2.76
CA ILE A 47 -2.74 -10.66 3.45
C ILE A 47 -2.85 -11.00 4.94
N GLN A 48 -2.16 -12.06 5.41
CA GLN A 48 -2.17 -12.50 6.81
C GLN A 48 -1.21 -11.66 7.66
N ASN A 49 -0.14 -11.14 7.04
CA ASN A 49 0.73 -10.18 7.69
C ASN A 49 -0.01 -8.85 7.93
N GLU A 50 -0.44 -8.61 9.18
CA GLU A 50 -1.16 -7.39 9.59
C GLU A 50 -0.32 -6.12 9.45
N HIS A 51 0.99 -6.26 9.41
CA HIS A 51 1.94 -5.17 9.24
C HIS A 51 2.47 -5.06 7.80
N GLY A 52 2.19 -6.03 6.94
CA GLY A 52 2.77 -6.09 5.61
C GLY A 52 2.32 -4.94 4.73
N ASP A 53 3.23 -4.12 4.20
CA ASP A 53 2.94 -2.98 3.36
C ASP A 53 3.01 -3.39 1.87
N PRO A 54 1.90 -3.30 1.11
CA PRO A 54 1.89 -3.69 -0.30
C PRO A 54 2.92 -2.97 -1.17
N CYS A 55 3.28 -1.73 -0.81
CA CYS A 55 4.24 -0.91 -1.53
C CYS A 55 5.70 -1.24 -1.20
N LEU A 56 5.96 -1.81 -0.02
CA LEU A 56 7.32 -2.12 0.46
C LEU A 56 7.64 -3.62 0.41
N ASP A 57 6.64 -4.47 0.59
CA ASP A 57 6.77 -5.93 0.66
C ASP A 57 6.54 -6.62 -0.68
N SER A 58 6.72 -5.87 -1.78
CA SER A 58 6.71 -6.42 -3.15
C SER A 58 5.45 -7.22 -3.50
N TRP A 59 4.27 -6.74 -3.09
CA TRP A 59 3.01 -7.39 -3.45
C TRP A 59 2.85 -7.38 -4.97
N TYR A 60 2.61 -8.57 -5.54
CA TYR A 60 2.54 -8.74 -6.99
C TYR A 60 1.51 -7.80 -7.62
N GLY A 61 1.93 -7.08 -8.67
CA GLY A 61 1.06 -6.18 -9.43
C GLY A 61 0.72 -4.86 -8.74
N ILE A 62 1.15 -4.61 -7.50
CA ILE A 62 0.97 -3.33 -6.82
C ILE A 62 2.05 -2.34 -7.29
N VAL A 63 1.62 -1.18 -7.77
CA VAL A 63 2.52 -0.06 -8.11
C VAL A 63 2.14 1.15 -7.27
N CYS A 64 3.12 1.69 -6.54
CA CYS A 64 2.91 2.86 -5.68
C CYS A 64 3.64 4.10 -6.21
N ASP A 65 3.12 5.28 -5.87
CA ASP A 65 3.82 6.54 -6.15
C ASP A 65 4.99 6.77 -5.17
N ARG A 66 5.75 7.84 -5.39
CA ARG A 66 6.89 8.23 -4.53
C ARG A 66 6.50 8.52 -3.08
N ASN A 67 5.21 8.72 -2.81
CA ASN A 67 4.72 8.96 -1.47
C ASN A 67 4.29 7.66 -0.79
N GLY A 68 4.23 6.51 -1.49
CA GLY A 68 3.75 5.24 -0.93
C GLY A 68 2.25 4.99 -1.11
N ARG A 69 1.58 5.73 -2.00
CA ARG A 69 0.15 5.49 -2.29
C ARG A 69 0.00 4.53 -3.47
N ILE A 70 -0.96 3.62 -3.40
CA ILE A 70 -1.26 2.69 -4.49
C ILE A 70 -1.83 3.46 -5.69
N ARG A 71 -1.18 3.32 -6.85
CA ARG A 71 -1.56 3.95 -8.12
C ARG A 71 -2.14 2.98 -9.12
N SER A 72 -1.64 1.75 -9.14
CA SER A 72 -2.07 0.71 -10.07
C SER A 72 -2.08 -0.65 -9.37
N ILE A 73 -3.08 -1.46 -9.72
CA ILE A 73 -3.20 -2.86 -9.31
C ILE A 73 -3.31 -3.69 -10.58
N ARG A 74 -2.28 -4.48 -10.90
CA ARG A 74 -2.16 -5.22 -12.16
C ARG A 74 -2.15 -6.71 -11.90
N LEU A 75 -3.34 -7.30 -11.92
CA LEU A 75 -3.55 -8.73 -11.64
C LEU A 75 -3.96 -9.53 -12.89
N ALA A 76 -3.75 -8.96 -14.07
CA ALA A 76 -3.97 -9.67 -15.33
C ALA A 76 -3.16 -10.97 -15.35
N ASN A 77 -3.78 -12.04 -15.87
CA ASN A 77 -3.21 -13.39 -15.90
C ASN A 77 -2.84 -13.97 -14.53
N ASN A 78 -3.37 -13.45 -13.42
CA ASN A 78 -3.10 -13.96 -12.07
C ASN A 78 -4.17 -14.95 -11.55
N ASN A 79 -4.94 -15.57 -12.43
CA ASN A 79 -5.96 -16.57 -12.10
C ASN A 79 -7.05 -16.07 -11.11
N LEU A 80 -7.48 -14.82 -11.27
CA LEU A 80 -8.59 -14.27 -10.50
C LEU A 80 -9.90 -14.95 -10.92
N VAL A 81 -10.64 -15.48 -9.95
CA VAL A 81 -11.94 -16.12 -10.17
C VAL A 81 -12.95 -15.53 -9.21
N GLY A 82 -14.10 -15.08 -9.71
CA GLY A 82 -15.15 -14.45 -8.91
C GLY A 82 -15.56 -13.09 -9.47
N VAL A 83 -16.29 -12.33 -8.66
CA VAL A 83 -16.77 -10.99 -9.02
C VAL A 83 -16.58 -10.06 -7.84
N LEU A 84 -16.15 -8.83 -8.12
CA LEU A 84 -16.15 -7.78 -7.10
C LEU A 84 -17.60 -7.40 -6.78
N PRO A 85 -17.96 -7.28 -5.48
CA PRO A 85 -19.29 -6.82 -5.11
C PRO A 85 -19.50 -5.37 -5.58
N PRO A 86 -20.75 -4.95 -5.87
CA PRO A 86 -21.06 -3.57 -6.24
C PRO A 86 -20.53 -2.52 -5.25
N GLU A 87 -20.49 -2.89 -3.97
CA GLU A 87 -19.97 -2.11 -2.85
C GLU A 87 -18.44 -2.16 -2.67
N PHE A 88 -17.68 -2.66 -3.65
CA PHE A 88 -16.22 -2.63 -3.59
C PHE A 88 -15.72 -1.20 -3.33
N PRO A 89 -14.96 -0.95 -2.25
CA PRO A 89 -14.69 0.38 -1.75
C PRO A 89 -13.55 1.05 -2.53
N ARG A 90 -13.74 1.27 -3.85
CA ARG A 90 -12.74 1.88 -4.72
C ARG A 90 -12.27 3.26 -4.22
N LYS A 91 -13.14 3.99 -3.52
CA LYS A 91 -12.84 5.28 -2.88
C LYS A 91 -11.76 5.19 -1.79
N ASP A 92 -11.61 4.03 -1.16
CA ASP A 92 -10.61 3.81 -0.12
C ASP A 92 -9.21 3.72 -0.74
N LEU A 93 -9.11 3.26 -2.00
CA LEU A 93 -7.90 3.29 -2.82
C LEU A 93 -7.74 4.67 -3.49
N SER A 94 -7.66 5.73 -2.68
CA SER A 94 -7.74 7.13 -3.14
C SER A 94 -6.66 7.55 -4.17
N GLY A 95 -5.53 6.86 -4.22
CA GLY A 95 -4.47 7.07 -5.21
C GLY A 95 -4.67 6.35 -6.54
N LEU A 96 -5.59 5.38 -6.60
CA LEU A 96 -5.72 4.40 -7.67
C LEU A 96 -6.19 5.05 -8.96
N GLN A 97 -5.45 4.78 -10.04
CA GLN A 97 -5.78 5.24 -11.38
C GLN A 97 -6.19 4.08 -12.28
N GLU A 98 -5.66 2.88 -12.02
CA GLU A 98 -5.80 1.71 -12.86
C GLU A 98 -5.99 0.46 -11.99
N LEU A 99 -7.00 -0.35 -12.35
CA LEU A 99 -7.30 -1.67 -11.80
C LEU A 99 -7.57 -2.62 -12.95
#